data_AF-A0A972TX53-F1
#
_entry.id   AF-A0A972TX53-F1
#
_cell.length_a   1.000
_cell.length_b   1.000
_cell.length_c   1.000
_cell.angle_alpha   90.00
_cell.angle_beta   90.00
_cell.angle_gamma   90.00
#
_symmetry.space_group_name_H-M   'P 1'
#
loop_
_entity.id
_entity.type
_entity.pdbx_description
1 polymer ?
#
loop_
_entity_poly.entity_id
_entity_poly.type
_entity_poly.pdbx_seq_one_letter_code
_entity_poly.pdbx_strand_id
1 'polypeptide(L)' 'MARLKEHYREKVIPALIKEFKYKNVMEVPKLEKIVVNMGLGEAIHNIKILD' A
#
# COMPACT_ATOMS: atom_id res chain seq x y z
N MET A 1 11.30 -7.75 -10.29
CA MET A 1 10.53 -6.54 -9.91
C MET A 1 9.82 -6.85 -8.58
N ALA A 2 9.19 -5.88 -7.90
CA ALA A 2 8.50 -6.17 -6.63
C ALA A 2 7.19 -6.95 -6.88
N ARG A 3 6.99 -8.09 -6.20
CA ARG A 3 5.83 -9.00 -6.39
C ARG A 3 4.47 -8.30 -6.38
N LEU A 4 4.30 -7.37 -5.44
CA LEU A 4 3.06 -6.59 -5.28
C LEU A 4 2.82 -5.62 -6.44
N LYS A 5 3.89 -5.07 -7.03
CA LYS A 5 3.80 -4.14 -8.16
C LYS A 5 3.37 -4.85 -9.44
N GLU A 6 3.87 -6.07 -9.66
CA GLU A 6 3.46 -6.93 -10.79
C GLU A 6 1.99 -7.32 -10.65
N HIS A 7 1.60 -7.82 -9.47
CA HIS A 7 0.22 -8.18 -9.17
C HIS A 7 -0.77 -7.02 -9.38
N TYR A 8 -0.40 -5.82 -8.91
CA TYR A 8 -1.23 -4.62 -9.08
C TYR A 8 -1.46 -4.29 -10.56
N ARG A 9 -0.40 -4.35 -11.38
CA ARG A 9 -0.49 -4.02 -12.81
C ARG A 9 -1.27 -5.06 -13.61
N GLU A 10 -1.02 -6.34 -13.35
CA GLU A 10 -1.55 -7.43 -14.18
C GLU A 10 -2.97 -7.85 -13.79
N LYS A 11 -3.32 -7.75 -12.49
CA LYS A 11 -4.59 -8.29 -11.98
C LYS A 11 -5.52 -7.21 -11.44
N VAL A 12 -4.99 -6.26 -10.66
CA VAL A 12 -5.82 -5.28 -9.96
C VAL A 12 -6.32 -4.18 -10.91
N ILE A 13 -5.46 -3.61 -11.77
CA ILE A 13 -5.86 -2.57 -12.73
C ILE A 13 -6.99 -3.04 -13.66
N PRO A 14 -6.90 -4.21 -14.34
CA PRO A 14 -7.97 -4.65 -15.23
C PRO A 14 -9.30 -4.93 -14.49
N ALA A 15 -9.22 -5.48 -13.27
CA ALA A 15 -10.39 -5.72 -12.44
C ALA A 15 -11.12 -4.42 -12.08
N LEU A 16 -10.36 -3.40 -11.64
CA LEU A 16 -10.91 -2.10 -11.27
C LEU A 16 -11.50 -1.35 -12.48
N ILE A 17 -10.85 -1.39 -13.65
CA ILE A 17 -11.39 -0.78 -14.88
C ILE A 17 -12.71 -1.46 -15.26
N LYS A 18 -12.80 -2.78 -15.16
CA LYS A 18 -14.02 -3.52 -15.51
C LYS A 18 -15.18 -3.24 -14.56
N GLU A 19 -14.90 -3.16 -13.27
CA GLU A 19 -15.92 -2.99 -12.23
C GLU A 19 -16.42 -1.54 -12.14
N PHE A 20 -15.52 -0.56 -12.21
CA PHE A 20 -15.84 0.86 -12.05
C PHE A 20 -15.93 1.63 -13.38
N LYS A 21 -15.68 0.96 -14.52
CA LYS A 21 -15.78 1.53 -15.88
C LYS A 21 -14.97 2.82 -16.07
N TYR A 22 -13.77 2.88 -15.50
CA TYR A 22 -12.84 3.99 -15.72
C TYR A 22 -12.55 4.16 -17.21
N LYS A 23 -12.57 5.40 -17.70
CA LYS A 23 -12.31 5.71 -19.11
C LYS A 23 -10.83 5.81 -19.41
N ASN A 24 -10.02 6.10 -18.40
CA ASN A 24 -8.59 6.29 -18.54
C ASN A 24 -7.82 5.41 -17.54
N VAL A 25 -6.71 4.83 -17.99
CA VAL A 25 -5.83 3.99 -17.14
C VAL A 25 -5.23 4.79 -15.99
N MET A 26 -5.06 6.11 -16.18
CA MET A 26 -4.56 7.01 -15.16
C MET A 26 -5.58 7.34 -14.05
N GLU A 27 -6.86 7.03 -14.25
CA GLU A 27 -7.90 7.21 -13.21
C GLU A 27 -7.85 6.10 -12.15
N VAL A 28 -7.13 5.00 -12.42
CA VAL A 28 -7.09 3.86 -11.51
C VAL A 28 -6.34 4.23 -10.21
N PRO A 29 -6.98 4.07 -9.03
CA PRO A 29 -6.39 4.48 -7.75
C PRO A 29 -5.09 3.75 -7.44
N LYS A 30 -4.02 4.49 -7.12
CA LYS A 30 -2.70 3.96 -6.78
C LYS A 30 -2.36 4.18 -5.30
N LEU A 31 -1.60 3.25 -4.72
CA LEU A 31 -1.01 3.40 -3.39
C LEU A 31 0.14 4.42 -3.46
N GLU A 32 0.02 5.55 -2.76
CA GLU A 32 1.03 6.62 -2.77
C GLU A 32 2.12 6.39 -1.73
N LYS A 33 1.74 6.14 -0.47
CA LYS A 33 2.67 5.82 0.62
C LYS A 33 1.98 5.03 1.72
N ILE A 34 2.75 4.20 2.42
CA ILE A 34 2.34 3.59 3.69
C ILE A 34 3.16 4.28 4.77
N VAL A 35 2.48 4.93 5.71
CA VAL A 35 3.13 5.54 6.88
C VAL A 35 2.89 4.62 8.06
N VAL A 36 3.95 4.00 8.57
CA VAL A 36 3.90 3.25 9.83
C VAL A 36 4.35 4.19 10.93
N ASN A 37 3.40 4.64 11.74
CA ASN A 37 3.68 5.40 12.94
C ASN A 37 3.66 4.45 14.14
N MET A 38 4.72 4.45 14.93
CA MET A 38 4.79 3.72 16.19
C MET A 38 4.97 4.73 17.32
N GLY A 39 3.94 4.92 18.14
CA GLY A 39 3.98 5.78 19.32
C GLY A 39 4.72 5.09 20.46
N LEU A 40 6.00 5.38 20.64
CA LEU A 40 6.86 4.80 21.68
C LEU A 40 6.80 5.60 22.99
N GLY A 41 5.61 5.86 23.52
CA GLY A 41 5.44 6.63 24.77
C GLY A 41 6.06 5.96 26.00
N GLU A 42 6.00 4.63 26.07
CA GLU A 42 6.52 3.83 27.20
C GLU A 42 7.88 3.16 26.92
N ALA A 43 8.30 3.08 25.65
CA ALA A 43 9.55 2.42 25.27
C ALA A 43 10.81 3.27 25.55
N ILE A 44 10.65 4.53 25.99
CA ILE A 44 11.75 5.34 26.52
C ILE A 44 12.35 4.69 27.78
N HIS A 45 11.53 4.04 28.62
CA HIS A 45 11.97 3.44 29.88
C HIS A 45 12.44 1.99 29.75
N ASN A 46 12.17 1.32 28.63
CA ASN A 46 12.53 -0.09 28.44
C ASN A 46 12.94 -0.40 27.00
N ILE A 47 14.24 -0.26 26.73
CA ILE A 47 14.88 -0.47 25.42
C ILE A 47 14.71 -1.92 24.89
N LYS A 48 14.34 -2.88 25.75
CA LYS A 48 14.16 -4.30 25.41
C LYS A 48 12.86 -4.65 24.68
N ILE A 49 11.97 -3.69 24.44
CA ILE A 49 10.68 -3.94 23.75
C ILE A 49 10.86 -3.90 22.21
N LEU A 50 12.02 -3.45 21.72
CA LEU A 50 12.27 -3.26 20.28
C LEU A 50 12.83 -4.49 19.53
N ASP A 51 12.99 -5.64 20.18
CA ASP A 51 13.44 -6.89 19.54
C ASP A 51 12.27 -7.67 18.89
#